data_AF-A0A2D6JR99-F1
#
_entry.id   AF-A0A2D6JR99-F1
#
_cell.length_a   1.000
_cell.length_b   1.000
_cell.length_c   1.000
_cell.angle_alpha   90.00
_cell.angle_beta   90.00
_cell.angle_gamma   90.00
#
_symmetry.space_group_name_H-M   'P 1'
#
loop_
_entity.id
_entity.type
_entity.pdbx_description
1 polymer ?
#
loop_
_entity_poly.entity_id
_entity_poly.type
_entity_poly.pdbx_seq_one_letter_code
_entity_poly.pdbx_strand_id
1 'polypeptide(L)'
;MTEYDVIVDGSNLLLYGSNKRNFKVNLKQLKSNLTYFRKRGQRALICVDTSTISKIEKGKINTTGSFEEFNEILQTNDVFEIYSDHQMAEFALKFACPVVTNDKFRDWRSGKASHKNSTVSKEQWEELHKQSIPHRQDKSGKFTTVPPIQTKIPALIDEDPTESMANENLLLKEQLESLRRKNELHRAEIATYRKILNIG
;
A
#
# COMPACT_ATOMS: atom_id res chain seq x y z
N MET A 1 -1.67 4.99 20.24
CA MET A 1 -0.81 4.79 19.06
C MET A 1 -1.72 4.70 17.84
N THR A 2 -1.39 5.36 16.73
CA THR A 2 -2.15 5.26 15.48
C THR A 2 -2.01 3.85 14.91
N GLU A 3 -2.95 3.38 14.10
CA GLU A 3 -2.90 2.05 13.47
C GLU A 3 -1.76 1.96 12.43
N TYR A 4 -1.56 3.07 11.71
CA TYR A 4 -0.51 3.22 10.69
C TYR A 4 0.38 4.42 10.99
N ASP A 5 1.61 4.34 10.50
CA ASP A 5 2.61 5.40 10.60
C ASP A 5 2.62 6.26 9.33
N VAL A 6 2.18 5.70 8.21
CA VAL A 6 2.21 6.31 6.87
C VAL A 6 1.18 5.65 5.97
N ILE A 7 0.54 6.45 5.11
CA ILE A 7 -0.23 5.95 3.96
C ILE A 7 0.65 6.06 2.71
N VAL A 8 0.65 5.05 1.86
CA VAL A 8 1.44 5.03 0.62
C VAL A 8 0.49 5.03 -0.58
N ASP A 9 0.67 5.98 -1.47
CA ASP A 9 0.04 5.98 -2.78
C ASP A 9 0.74 4.96 -3.69
N GLY A 10 0.21 3.73 -3.65
CA GLY A 10 0.74 2.59 -4.38
C GLY A 10 0.60 2.74 -5.89
N SER A 11 -0.47 3.40 -6.38
CA SER A 11 -0.63 3.72 -7.81
C SER A 11 0.49 4.64 -8.30
N ASN A 12 0.79 5.70 -7.54
CA ASN A 12 1.89 6.61 -7.86
C ASN A 12 3.24 5.88 -7.81
N LEU A 13 3.46 5.05 -6.80
CA LEU A 13 4.68 4.26 -6.63
C LEU A 13 4.89 3.24 -7.77
N LEU A 14 3.82 2.58 -8.23
CA LEU A 14 3.83 1.63 -9.34
C LEU A 14 4.23 2.28 -10.67
N LEU A 15 3.71 3.49 -10.90
CA LEU A 15 3.85 4.20 -12.17
C LEU A 15 4.97 5.25 -12.13
N TYR A 16 5.65 5.40 -11.00
CA TYR A 16 6.72 6.38 -10.84
C TYR A 16 7.86 6.10 -11.82
N GLY A 17 8.32 7.14 -12.53
CA GLY A 17 9.40 7.03 -13.51
C GLY A 17 9.03 6.31 -14.81
N SER A 18 7.81 5.78 -14.93
CA SER A 18 7.33 5.17 -16.17
C SER A 18 7.03 6.24 -17.23
N ASN A 19 7.30 5.91 -18.49
CA ASN A 19 7.01 6.80 -19.60
C ASN A 19 5.49 6.82 -19.84
N LYS A 20 4.88 8.01 -19.90
CA LYS A 20 3.44 8.19 -20.18
C LYS A 20 2.98 7.52 -21.48
N ARG A 21 3.89 7.24 -22.42
CA ARG A 21 3.59 6.56 -23.68
C ARG A 21 3.71 5.03 -23.61
N ASN A 22 4.39 4.49 -22.60
CA ASN A 22 4.55 3.05 -22.39
C ASN A 22 4.71 2.77 -20.89
N PHE A 23 3.58 2.71 -20.18
CA PHE A 23 3.56 2.37 -18.77
C PHE A 23 4.06 0.93 -18.61
N LYS A 24 5.22 0.76 -17.98
CA LYS A 24 5.81 -0.54 -17.67
C LYS A 24 6.14 -0.62 -16.18
N VAL A 25 5.60 -1.62 -15.51
CA VAL A 25 5.85 -1.93 -14.11
C VAL A 25 6.90 -3.03 -14.02
N ASN A 26 8.00 -2.76 -13.32
CA ASN A 26 9.00 -3.76 -13.00
C ASN A 26 8.64 -4.46 -11.69
N LEU A 27 8.24 -5.74 -11.75
CA LEU A 27 7.75 -6.48 -10.59
C LEU A 27 8.83 -6.67 -9.50
N LYS A 28 10.10 -6.86 -9.89
CA LYS A 28 11.22 -6.96 -8.94
C LYS A 28 11.40 -5.65 -8.17
N GLN A 29 11.30 -4.53 -8.89
CA GLN A 29 11.42 -3.21 -8.28
C GLN A 29 10.21 -2.89 -7.40
N LEU A 30 9.00 -3.22 -7.84
CA LEU A 30 7.77 -3.09 -7.04
C LEU A 30 7.93 -3.81 -5.69
N LYS A 31 8.32 -5.08 -5.69
CA LYS A 31 8.55 -5.85 -4.45
C LYS A 31 9.59 -5.17 -3.54
N SER A 32 10.66 -4.62 -4.11
CA SER A 32 11.65 -3.87 -3.33
C SER A 32 11.10 -2.57 -2.74
N ASN A 33 10.22 -1.87 -3.47
CA ASN A 33 9.64 -0.60 -3.05
C ASN A 33 8.61 -0.81 -1.93
N LEU A 34 7.74 -1.82 -2.06
CA LEU A 34 6.72 -2.13 -1.04
C LEU A 34 7.36 -2.57 0.28
N THR A 35 8.47 -3.33 0.22
CA THR A 35 9.19 -3.77 1.42
C THR A 35 10.03 -2.68 2.10
N TYR A 36 10.16 -1.48 1.50
CA TYR A 36 10.96 -0.38 2.02
C TYR A 36 10.55 0.05 3.44
N PHE A 37 9.23 0.16 3.66
CA PHE A 37 8.64 0.63 4.92
C PHE A 37 8.77 -0.42 6.01
N ARG A 38 8.47 -1.68 5.69
CA ARG A 38 8.64 -2.81 6.60
C ARG A 38 10.07 -2.94 7.09
N LYS A 39 11.06 -2.82 6.19
CA LYS A 39 12.50 -2.84 6.55
C LYS A 39 12.93 -1.70 7.48
N ARG A 40 12.11 -0.66 7.65
CA ARG A 40 12.35 0.48 8.53
C ARG A 40 11.49 0.45 9.80
N GLY A 41 10.78 -0.66 10.04
CA GLY A 41 9.88 -0.80 11.18
C GLY A 41 8.64 0.10 11.11
N GLN A 42 8.25 0.54 9.90
CA GLN A 42 7.10 1.41 9.69
C GLN A 42 5.86 0.58 9.35
N ARG A 43 4.74 0.83 10.02
CA ARG A 43 3.43 0.30 9.66
C ARG A 43 2.83 1.16 8.55
N ALA A 44 2.94 0.68 7.31
CA ALA A 44 2.44 1.38 6.14
C ALA A 44 1.11 0.78 5.67
N LEU A 45 0.11 1.62 5.40
CA LEU A 45 -1.05 1.22 4.61
C LEU A 45 -0.78 1.56 3.15
N ILE A 46 -0.67 0.55 2.29
CA ILE A 46 -0.37 0.75 0.88
C ILE A 46 -1.68 0.72 0.09
N CYS A 47 -2.06 1.85 -0.50
CA CYS A 47 -3.32 1.98 -1.24
C CYS A 47 -3.06 1.93 -2.74
N VAL A 48 -3.69 1.01 -3.48
CA VAL A 48 -3.61 0.96 -4.94
C VAL A 48 -5.01 1.13 -5.54
N ASP A 49 -5.12 1.98 -6.55
CA ASP A 49 -6.38 2.16 -7.27
C ASP A 49 -6.73 0.89 -8.06
N THR A 50 -7.93 0.35 -7.83
CA THR A 50 -8.55 -0.72 -8.61
C THR A 50 -8.48 -0.45 -10.12
N SER A 51 -8.57 0.82 -10.54
CA SER A 51 -8.42 1.20 -11.95
C SER A 51 -7.00 0.93 -12.49
N THR A 52 -5.97 1.07 -11.64
CA THR A 52 -4.58 0.75 -11.98
C THR A 52 -4.40 -0.77 -12.10
N ILE A 53 -4.93 -1.53 -11.14
CA ILE A 53 -4.89 -3.01 -11.16
C ILE A 53 -5.59 -3.55 -12.41
N SER A 54 -6.80 -3.06 -12.70
CA SER A 54 -7.55 -3.50 -13.88
C SER A 54 -6.86 -3.13 -15.21
N LYS A 55 -6.11 -2.03 -15.26
CA LYS A 55 -5.30 -1.69 -16.45
C LYS A 55 -4.13 -2.66 -16.64
N ILE A 56 -3.52 -3.16 -15.56
CA ILE A 56 -2.47 -4.18 -15.62
C ILE A 56 -3.05 -5.52 -16.07
N GLU A 57 -4.14 -5.96 -15.44
CA GLU A 57 -4.86 -7.19 -15.78
C GLU A 57 -5.26 -7.23 -17.27
N LYS A 58 -5.78 -6.10 -17.79
CA LYS A 58 -6.18 -5.96 -19.20
C LYS A 58 -5.01 -5.72 -20.16
N GLY A 59 -3.76 -5.76 -19.69
CA GLY A 59 -2.56 -5.54 -20.50
C GLY A 59 -2.40 -4.11 -21.03
N LYS A 60 -3.11 -3.12 -20.48
CA LYS A 60 -2.95 -1.69 -20.82
C LYS A 60 -1.70 -1.08 -20.17
N ILE A 61 -1.25 -1.67 -19.06
CA ILE A 61 0.01 -1.37 -18.39
C ILE A 61 0.83 -2.65 -18.42
N ASN A 62 2.01 -2.60 -19.04
CA ASN A 62 2.87 -3.76 -19.20
C ASN A 62 3.58 -4.09 -17.88
N THR A 63 3.80 -5.37 -17.61
CA THR A 63 4.61 -5.86 -16.48
C THR A 63 5.84 -6.59 -17.00
N THR A 64 6.91 -6.68 -16.19
CA THR A 64 8.08 -7.53 -16.51
C THR A 64 7.83 -9.02 -16.28
N GLY A 65 6.71 -9.38 -15.66
CA GLY A 65 6.30 -10.75 -15.35
C GLY A 65 4.79 -10.91 -15.50
N SER A 66 4.21 -11.99 -14.99
CA SER A 66 2.79 -12.30 -15.20
C SER A 66 1.86 -11.47 -14.30
N PHE A 67 0.56 -11.47 -14.60
CA PHE A 67 -0.43 -10.84 -13.73
C PHE A 67 -0.58 -11.59 -12.40
N GLU A 68 -0.42 -12.92 -12.42
CA GLU A 68 -0.43 -13.75 -11.21
C GLU A 68 0.72 -13.38 -10.28
N GLU A 69 1.94 -13.20 -10.82
CA GLU A 69 3.09 -12.72 -10.04
C GLU A 69 2.85 -11.31 -9.46
N PHE A 70 2.23 -10.43 -10.25
CA PHE A 70 1.85 -9.10 -9.77
C PHE A 70 0.86 -9.18 -8.61
N ASN A 71 -0.18 -10.00 -8.75
CA ASN A 71 -1.21 -10.19 -7.73
C ASN A 71 -0.63 -10.81 -6.44
N GLU A 72 0.27 -11.79 -6.56
CA GLU A 72 0.98 -12.37 -5.43
C GLU A 72 1.81 -11.31 -4.67
N ILE A 73 2.47 -10.40 -5.40
CA ILE A 73 3.21 -9.29 -4.78
C ILE A 73 2.27 -8.36 -4.00
N LEU A 74 1.10 -8.03 -4.54
CA LEU A 74 0.12 -7.18 -3.84
C LEU A 74 -0.40 -7.86 -2.57
N GLN A 75 -0.78 -9.14 -2.67
CA GLN A 75 -1.29 -9.92 -1.54
C GLN A 75 -0.23 -10.09 -0.43
N THR A 76 1.02 -10.38 -0.80
CA THR A 76 2.13 -10.57 0.16
C THR A 76 2.48 -9.29 0.93
N ASN A 77 2.16 -8.12 0.37
CA ASN A 77 2.45 -6.82 0.99
C ASN A 77 1.19 -6.16 1.57
N ASP A 78 0.10 -6.92 1.74
CA ASP A 78 -1.17 -6.45 2.31
C ASP A 78 -1.66 -5.12 1.69
N VAL A 79 -1.58 -5.04 0.35
CA VAL A 79 -2.03 -3.86 -0.39
C VAL A 79 -3.55 -3.73 -0.25
N PHE A 80 -3.99 -2.52 0.09
CA PHE A 80 -5.38 -2.14 0.18
C PHE A 80 -5.86 -1.55 -1.14
N GLU A 81 -6.94 -2.10 -1.68
CA GLU A 81 -7.53 -1.59 -2.92
C GLU A 81 -8.45 -0.40 -2.63
N ILE A 82 -8.28 0.68 -3.40
CA ILE A 82 -9.11 1.88 -3.35
C ILE A 82 -9.72 2.16 -4.73
N TYR A 83 -10.80 2.93 -4.78
CA TYR A 83 -11.46 3.34 -6.03
C TYR A 83 -11.00 4.71 -6.51
N SER A 84 -10.42 5.52 -5.62
CA SER A 84 -10.02 6.91 -5.91
C SER A 84 -9.19 7.47 -4.75
N ASP A 85 -8.35 8.45 -5.06
CA ASP A 85 -7.50 9.16 -4.09
C ASP A 85 -8.25 9.67 -2.85
N HIS A 86 -9.56 9.98 -2.94
CA HIS A 86 -10.32 10.45 -1.78
C HIS A 86 -10.39 9.42 -0.65
N GLN A 87 -10.46 8.12 -0.94
CA GLN A 87 -10.45 7.09 0.12
C GLN A 87 -9.09 7.02 0.81
N MET A 88 -8.01 7.19 0.06
CA MET A 88 -6.66 7.31 0.63
C MET A 88 -6.56 8.55 1.53
N ALA A 89 -7.10 9.68 1.10
CA ALA A 89 -7.15 10.90 1.90
C ALA A 89 -7.99 10.71 3.18
N GLU A 90 -9.13 10.03 3.11
CA GLU A 90 -9.94 9.69 4.29
C GLU A 90 -9.16 8.82 5.29
N PHE A 91 -8.38 7.83 4.83
CA PHE A 91 -7.50 7.06 5.71
C PHE A 91 -6.41 7.93 6.34
N ALA A 92 -5.74 8.77 5.56
CA ALA A 92 -4.68 9.65 6.04
C ALA A 92 -5.19 10.60 7.14
N LEU A 93 -6.38 11.18 6.95
CA LEU A 93 -7.03 12.04 7.94
C LEU A 93 -7.49 11.26 9.16
N LYS A 94 -8.12 10.09 8.98
CA LYS A 94 -8.61 9.24 10.07
C LYS A 94 -7.47 8.80 11.00
N PHE A 95 -6.33 8.45 10.43
CA PHE A 95 -5.17 7.96 11.17
C PHE A 95 -4.12 9.04 11.48
N ALA A 96 -4.38 10.29 11.08
CA ALA A 96 -3.49 11.43 11.26
C ALA A 96 -2.03 11.13 10.83
N CYS A 97 -1.87 10.52 9.66
CA CYS A 97 -0.57 10.10 9.16
C CYS A 97 -0.26 10.70 7.77
N PRO A 98 1.04 10.94 7.48
CA PRO A 98 1.44 11.52 6.21
C PRO A 98 1.23 10.54 5.05
N VAL A 99 1.08 11.11 3.84
CA VAL A 99 0.92 10.34 2.61
C VAL A 99 2.24 10.33 1.82
N VAL A 100 2.79 9.16 1.52
CA VAL A 100 3.92 9.03 0.59
C VAL A 100 3.39 9.02 -0.84
N THR A 101 3.62 10.13 -1.55
CA THR A 101 3.24 10.29 -2.95
C THR A 101 4.08 11.39 -3.60
N ASN A 102 4.23 11.34 -4.92
CA ASN A 102 4.71 12.49 -5.70
C ASN A 102 3.58 13.26 -6.38
N ASP A 103 2.33 12.82 -6.24
CA ASP A 103 1.19 13.61 -6.67
C ASP A 103 1.02 14.83 -5.75
N LYS A 104 0.69 15.97 -6.35
CA LYS A 104 0.43 17.24 -5.66
C LYS A 104 -1.07 17.46 -5.44
N PHE A 105 -1.93 16.51 -5.82
CA PHE A 105 -3.38 16.55 -5.70
C PHE A 105 -3.99 17.85 -6.25
N ARG A 106 -3.44 18.40 -7.35
CA ARG A 106 -3.78 19.75 -7.83
C ARG A 106 -5.28 19.89 -8.16
N ASP A 107 -5.85 18.87 -8.79
CA ASP A 107 -7.25 18.89 -9.20
C ASP A 107 -8.18 18.77 -7.98
N TRP A 108 -7.80 18.01 -6.94
CA TRP A 108 -8.53 17.93 -5.68
C TRP A 108 -8.46 19.24 -4.88
N ARG A 109 -7.27 19.85 -4.77
CA ARG A 109 -7.07 21.12 -4.04
C ARG A 109 -7.77 22.31 -4.69
N SER A 110 -7.81 22.33 -6.02
CA SER A 110 -8.60 23.34 -6.76
C SER A 110 -10.10 23.08 -6.71
N GLY A 111 -10.52 21.85 -6.38
CA GLY A 111 -11.92 21.39 -6.43
C GLY A 111 -12.42 21.06 -7.82
N LYS A 112 -11.51 20.93 -8.80
CA LYS A 112 -11.82 20.45 -10.14
C LYS A 112 -12.14 18.96 -10.12
N ALA A 113 -11.43 18.19 -9.29
CA ALA A 113 -11.80 16.84 -8.94
C ALA A 113 -12.74 16.88 -7.74
N SER A 114 -13.87 16.19 -7.86
CA SER A 114 -14.78 15.93 -6.76
C SER A 114 -15.33 14.52 -6.92
N HIS A 115 -15.59 13.85 -5.81
CA HIS A 115 -16.28 12.57 -5.81
C HIS A 115 -17.54 12.71 -4.98
N LYS A 116 -18.67 12.18 -5.47
CA LYS A 116 -19.99 12.35 -4.83
C LYS A 116 -19.98 11.92 -3.34
N ASN A 117 -19.12 10.97 -3.00
CA ASN A 117 -19.02 10.40 -1.66
C ASN A 117 -17.80 10.91 -0.87
N SER A 118 -16.99 11.81 -1.44
CA SER A 118 -15.81 12.33 -0.73
C SER A 118 -16.24 13.28 0.39
N THR A 119 -15.86 12.95 1.62
CA THR A 119 -16.03 13.84 2.78
C THR A 119 -14.87 14.82 2.95
N VAL A 120 -13.81 14.68 2.16
CA VAL A 120 -12.58 15.47 2.25
C VAL A 120 -12.75 16.85 1.61
N SER A 121 -12.55 17.91 2.42
CA SER A 121 -12.63 19.31 1.97
C SER A 121 -11.37 19.75 1.22
N LYS A 122 -11.44 20.90 0.52
CA LYS A 122 -10.28 21.47 -0.20
C LYS A 122 -9.14 21.83 0.75
N GLU A 123 -9.48 22.34 1.94
CA GLU A 123 -8.53 22.71 3.00
C GLU A 123 -7.82 21.46 3.53
N GLN A 124 -8.55 20.35 3.70
CA GLN A 124 -7.96 19.08 4.10
C GLN A 124 -7.02 18.52 3.01
N TRP A 125 -7.37 18.67 1.73
CA TRP A 125 -6.47 18.33 0.63
C TRP A 125 -5.21 19.19 0.59
N GLU A 126 -5.31 20.48 0.91
CA GLU A 126 -4.14 21.36 1.02
C GLU A 126 -3.24 20.93 2.19
N GLU A 127 -3.82 20.54 3.33
CA GLU A 127 -3.07 20.03 4.47
C GLU A 127 -2.38 18.70 4.16
N LEU A 128 -3.09 17.76 3.53
CA LEU A 128 -2.51 16.48 3.07
C LEU A 128 -1.35 16.70 2.10
N HIS A 129 -1.44 17.70 1.22
CA HIS A 129 -0.34 18.05 0.34
C HIS A 129 0.88 18.58 1.10
N LYS A 130 0.70 19.41 2.13
CA LYS A 130 1.83 19.89 2.95
C LYS A 130 2.50 18.76 3.73
N GLN A 131 1.72 17.77 4.13
CA GLN A 131 2.18 16.58 4.86
C GLN A 131 2.66 15.46 3.92
N SER A 132 2.57 15.64 2.60
CA SER A 132 2.96 14.59 1.66
C SER A 132 4.47 14.39 1.68
N ILE A 133 4.90 13.14 1.75
CA ILE A 133 6.30 12.75 1.71
C ILE A 133 6.63 12.33 0.27
N PRO A 134 7.38 13.12 -0.51
CA PRO A 134 7.80 12.72 -1.83
C PRO A 134 8.76 11.53 -1.77
N HIS A 135 8.93 10.87 -2.91
CA HIS A 135 9.86 9.76 -3.04
C HIS A 135 10.62 9.82 -4.36
N ARG A 136 11.74 9.12 -4.41
CA ARG A 136 12.57 9.02 -5.61
C ARG A 136 13.12 7.63 -5.79
N GLN A 137 13.59 7.36 -7.00
CA GLN A 137 14.43 6.21 -7.30
C GLN A 137 15.79 6.74 -7.77
N ASP A 138 16.88 6.17 -7.25
CA ASP A 138 18.21 6.50 -7.74
C ASP A 138 18.52 5.79 -9.08
N LYS A 139 19.71 6.02 -9.64
CA LYS A 139 20.15 5.40 -10.90
C LYS A 139 20.21 3.86 -10.84
N SER A 140 20.28 3.27 -9.65
CA SER A 140 20.24 1.82 -9.43
C SER A 140 18.81 1.28 -9.28
N GLY A 141 17.80 2.16 -9.33
CA GLY A 141 16.40 1.81 -9.12
C GLY A 141 16.02 1.68 -7.66
N LYS A 142 16.90 2.07 -6.71
CA LYS A 142 16.61 1.99 -5.28
C LYS A 142 15.65 3.10 -4.87
N PHE A 143 14.51 2.70 -4.33
CA PHE A 143 13.49 3.61 -3.80
C PHE A 143 13.91 4.22 -2.46
N THR A 144 13.61 5.51 -2.26
CA THR A 144 13.79 6.22 -0.98
C THR A 144 12.80 7.38 -0.90
N THR A 145 12.21 7.61 0.27
CA THR A 145 11.43 8.83 0.54
C THR A 145 12.34 10.05 0.69
N VAL A 146 11.78 11.26 0.55
CA VAL A 146 12.52 12.52 0.63
C VAL A 146 11.81 13.47 1.61
N PRO A 147 12.36 13.73 2.81
CA PRO A 147 13.57 13.09 3.36
C PRO A 147 13.37 11.59 3.62
N PRO A 148 14.46 10.80 3.73
CA PRO A 148 14.37 9.39 4.08
C PRO A 148 13.62 9.22 5.41
N ILE A 149 12.61 8.36 5.43
CA ILE A 149 11.90 8.03 6.67
C ILE A 149 12.92 7.37 7.60
N GLN A 150 12.95 7.86 8.84
CA GLN A 150 13.82 7.32 9.87
C GLN A 150 13.44 5.87 10.16
N THR A 151 14.45 5.03 10.34
CA THR A 151 14.25 3.68 10.85
C THR A 151 13.70 3.81 12.27
N LYS A 152 12.49 3.32 12.50
CA LYS A 152 12.07 3.00 13.86
C LYS A 152 12.91 1.81 14.23
N ILE A 153 13.96 2.05 15.00
CA ILE A 153 14.76 0.98 15.60
C ILE A 153 13.73 0.07 16.29
N PRO A 154 13.55 -1.19 15.85
CA PRO A 154 13.01 -2.18 16.78
C PRO A 154 13.98 -2.13 17.94
N ALA A 155 13.49 -1.82 19.15
CA ALA A 155 14.37 -1.78 20.31
C ALA A 155 15.23 -3.05 20.33
N LEU A 156 16.53 -2.88 20.08
CA LEU A 156 17.62 -3.85 20.04
C LEU A 156 17.55 -4.93 18.95
N ILE A 157 18.56 -4.98 18.08
CA ILE A 157 19.31 -6.21 17.77
C ILE A 157 20.78 -5.79 17.52
N ASP A 158 21.60 -5.91 18.56
CA ASP A 158 23.01 -6.26 18.37
C ASP A 158 23.06 -7.73 17.93
N GLU A 159 23.91 -8.04 16.97
CA GLU A 159 23.95 -9.31 16.23
C GLU A 159 24.13 -10.55 17.13
N ASP A 160 23.09 -11.39 17.26
CA ASP A 160 23.22 -12.79 17.69
C ASP A 160 22.40 -13.71 16.73
N PRO A 161 23.01 -14.70 16.04
CA PRO A 161 22.36 -15.54 15.02
C PRO A 161 21.10 -16.30 15.47
N THR A 162 20.88 -16.44 16.78
CA THR A 162 19.68 -17.09 17.35
C THR A 162 18.42 -16.21 17.29
N GLU A 163 18.55 -14.88 17.27
CA GLU A 163 17.40 -13.97 17.18
C GLU A 163 16.85 -13.81 15.76
N SER A 164 17.67 -14.05 14.72
CA SER A 164 17.20 -14.07 13.32
C SER A 164 16.12 -15.14 13.11
N MET A 165 16.30 -16.32 13.71
CA MET A 165 15.30 -17.39 13.68
C MET A 165 14.09 -17.08 14.57
N ALA A 166 14.26 -16.37 15.68
CA ALA A 166 13.16 -15.96 16.55
C ALA A 166 12.26 -14.91 15.87
N ASN A 167 12.85 -13.96 15.15
CA ASN A 167 12.13 -12.94 14.39
C ASN A 167 11.44 -13.50 13.15
N GLU A 168 12.08 -14.45 12.44
CA GLU A 168 11.42 -15.17 11.35
C GLU A 168 10.25 -16.01 11.87
N ASN A 169 10.39 -16.66 13.03
CA ASN A 169 9.30 -17.36 13.70
C ASN A 169 8.18 -16.42 14.19
N LEU A 170 8.51 -15.22 14.66
CA LEU A 170 7.52 -14.23 15.07
C LEU A 170 6.73 -13.72 13.86
N LEU A 171 7.42 -13.41 12.76
CA LEU A 171 6.79 -13.00 11.51
C LEU A 171 5.90 -14.11 10.93
N LEU A 172 6.37 -15.36 10.97
CA LEU A 172 5.57 -16.52 10.56
C LEU A 172 4.34 -16.70 11.46
N LYS A 173 4.45 -16.45 12.77
CA LYS A 173 3.30 -16.51 13.70
C LYS A 173 2.27 -15.42 13.37
N GLU A 174 2.70 -14.19 13.12
CA GLU A 174 1.81 -13.08 12.75
C GLU A 174 1.10 -13.36 11.41
N GLN A 175 1.82 -13.90 10.42
CA GLN A 175 1.24 -14.32 9.14
C GLN A 175 0.23 -15.46 9.32
N LEU A 176 0.53 -16.44 10.18
CA LEU A 176 -0.34 -17.57 10.46
C LEU A 176 -1.62 -17.15 11.21
N GLU A 177 -1.50 -16.17 12.11
CA GLU A 177 -2.65 -15.60 12.80
C GLU A 177 -3.55 -14.78 11.87
N SER A 178 -2.95 -13.99 10.96
CA SER A 178 -3.67 -13.29 9.90
C SER A 178 -4.43 -14.25 8.98
N LEU A 179 -3.79 -15.36 8.57
CA LEU A 179 -4.43 -16.41 7.78
C LEU A 179 -5.58 -17.12 8.53
N ARG A 180 -5.42 -17.37 9.83
CA ARG A 180 -6.50 -17.94 10.66
C ARG A 180 -7.72 -17.02 10.71
N ARG A 181 -7.51 -15.71 10.95
CA ARG A 181 -8.60 -14.72 10.96
C ARG A 181 -9.31 -14.67 9.59
N LYS A 182 -8.58 -14.72 8.48
CA LYS A 182 -9.16 -14.79 7.12
C LYS A 182 -9.98 -16.06 6.91
N ASN A 183 -9.48 -17.22 7.35
CA ASN A 183 -10.22 -18.48 7.26
C ASN A 183 -11.49 -18.49 8.12
N GLU A 184 -11.47 -17.88 9.30
CA GLU A 184 -12.65 -17.73 10.15
C GLU A 184 -13.70 -16.83 9.51
N LEU A 185 -13.29 -15.69 8.94
CA LEU A 185 -14.16 -14.81 8.17
C LEU A 185 -14.78 -15.54 6.98
N HIS A 186 -13.97 -16.28 6.22
CA HIS A 186 -14.46 -17.03 5.07
C HIS A 186 -15.42 -18.17 5.47
N ARG A 187 -15.17 -18.85 6.59
CA ARG A 187 -16.10 -19.84 7.16
C ARG A 187 -17.42 -19.20 7.59
N ALA A 188 -17.37 -18.01 8.20
CA ALA A 188 -18.56 -17.26 8.60
C ALA A 188 -19.36 -16.81 7.38
N GLU A 189 -18.71 -16.37 6.30
CA GLU A 189 -19.33 -16.05 5.02
C GLU A 189 -20.01 -17.29 4.43
N ILE A 190 -19.32 -18.44 4.33
CA ILE A 190 -19.90 -19.70 3.82
C ILE A 190 -21.09 -20.14 4.66
N ALA A 191 -21.00 -20.07 5.99
CA ALA A 191 -22.11 -20.41 6.89
C ALA A 191 -23.33 -19.49 6.67
N THR A 192 -23.07 -18.20 6.45
CA THR A 192 -24.10 -17.21 6.13
C THR A 192 -24.76 -17.53 4.79
N TYR A 193 -23.98 -17.86 3.76
CA TYR A 193 -24.50 -18.26 2.45
C TYR A 193 -25.30 -19.57 2.51
N ARG A 194 -24.85 -20.58 3.25
CA ARG A 194 -25.61 -21.83 3.45
C ARG A 194 -26.94 -21.61 4.15
N LYS A 195 -26.98 -20.70 5.13
CA LYS A 195 -28.21 -20.30 5.82
C LYS A 195 -29.17 -19.55 4.90
N ILE A 196 -28.65 -18.70 4.00
CA ILE A 196 -29.46 -17.99 2.98
C ILE A 196 -30.02 -18.98 1.94
N LEU A 197 -29.24 -19.99 1.55
CA LEU A 197 -29.61 -20.98 0.54
C LEU A 197 -30.37 -22.20 1.10
N ASN A 198 -30.58 -22.27 2.41
CA ASN A 198 -31.27 -23.37 3.11
C ASN A 198 -30.65 -24.76 2.86
N ILE A 199 -29.32 -24.81 2.73
CA ILE A 199 -28.56 -26.05 2.50
C ILE A 199 -27.89 -26.44 3.83
N GLY A 200 -28.35 -27.55 4.42
CA GLY A 200 -27.81 -28.17 5.63
C GLY A 200 -26.60 -29.04 5.35
#